data_AF-A0A399EZH0-F1
#
_entry.id   AF-A0A399EZH0-F1
#
_cell.length_a   1.000
_cell.length_b   1.000
_cell.length_c   1.000
_cell.angle_alpha   90.00
_cell.angle_beta   90.00
_cell.angle_gamma   90.00
#
_symmetry.space_group_name_H-M   'P 1'
#
loop_
_entity.id
_entity.type
_entity.pdbx_description
1 polymer ?
#
loop_
_entity_poly.entity_id
_entity_poly.type
_entity_poly.pdbx_seq_one_letter_code
_entity_poly.pdbx_strand_id
1 'polypeptide(L)'
;MWMSLAIAGMLYTLGTVLLGHFEIKTPVARRLTKMVVFFGITALLSAWVGNWALVWVLGMMGASLGFHFTWCRLNQIHLLSAEPKERYYRLRGWSL
;
A
#
# COMPACT_ATOMS: atom_id res chain seq x y z
N MET A 1 15.38 9.99 12.03
CA MET A 1 15.40 8.59 11.54
C MET A 1 14.31 7.73 12.17
N TRP A 2 14.32 7.47 13.48
CA TRP A 2 13.36 6.55 14.11
C TRP A 2 11.89 6.99 13.96
N MET A 3 11.59 8.29 14.07
CA MET A 3 10.22 8.81 13.98
C MET A 3 9.60 8.57 12.60
N SER A 4 10.33 8.87 11.52
CA SER A 4 9.85 8.65 10.14
C SER A 4 9.60 7.17 9.86
N LEU A 5 10.46 6.28 10.35
CA LEU A 5 10.28 4.83 10.23
C LEU A 5 9.11 4.32 11.08
N ALA A 6 8.91 4.84 12.28
CA ALA A 6 7.77 4.49 13.14
C ALA A 6 6.44 4.90 12.50
N ILE A 7 6.35 6.11 11.95
CA ILE A 7 5.16 6.60 11.25
C ILE A 7 4.92 5.79 9.98
N ALA A 8 5.97 5.53 9.18
CA ALA A 8 5.86 4.66 8.01
C ALA A 8 5.38 3.26 8.38
N GLY A 9 5.89 2.71 9.49
CA GLY A 9 5.50 1.41 10.04
C GLY A 9 4.02 1.35 10.42
N MET A 10 3.57 2.33 11.18
CA MET A 10 2.18 2.46 11.59
C MET A 10 1.24 2.55 10.39
N LEU A 11 1.55 3.42 9.42
CA LEU A 11 0.73 3.64 8.24
C LEU A 11 0.72 2.42 7.30
N TYR A 12 1.88 1.79 7.07
CA TYR A 12 1.98 0.57 6.26
C TYR A 12 1.18 -0.58 6.88
N THR A 13 1.27 -0.74 8.20
CA THR A 13 0.53 -1.76 8.95
C THR A 13 -0.97 -1.51 8.88
N LEU A 14 -1.40 -0.26 9.08
CA LEU A 14 -2.81 0.13 8.96
C LEU A 14 -3.36 -0.19 7.57
N GLY A 15 -2.62 0.18 6.52
CA GLY A 15 -2.99 -0.16 5.14
C GLY A 15 -3.08 -1.68 4.91
N THR A 16 -2.14 -2.44 5.46
CA THR A 16 -2.13 -3.90 5.34
C THR A 16 -3.31 -4.55 6.09
N VAL A 17 -3.67 -4.04 7.27
CA VAL A 17 -4.81 -4.55 8.05
C VAL A 17 -6.14 -4.23 7.33
N LEU A 18 -6.31 -2.98 6.89
CA LEU A 18 -7.55 -2.53 6.27
C LEU A 18 -7.74 -3.08 4.85
N LEU A 19 -6.67 -3.13 4.05
CA LEU A 19 -6.73 -3.40 2.61
C LEU A 19 -5.96 -4.67 2.20
N GLY A 20 -5.43 -5.45 3.16
CA GLY A 20 -4.63 -6.64 2.85
C GLY A 20 -5.36 -7.72 2.06
N HIS A 21 -6.69 -7.79 2.15
CA HIS A 21 -7.51 -8.72 1.38
C HIS A 21 -7.50 -8.43 -0.13
N PHE A 22 -7.16 -7.20 -0.56
CA PHE A 22 -6.89 -6.87 -1.97
C PHE A 22 -5.60 -7.54 -2.49
N GLU A 23 -4.76 -8.10 -1.62
CA GLU A 23 -3.49 -8.73 -2.01
C GLU A 23 -3.46 -10.24 -1.65
N ILE A 24 -4.63 -10.85 -1.41
CA ILE A 24 -4.72 -12.21 -0.84
C ILE A 24 -4.07 -13.29 -1.71
N LYS A 25 -4.27 -13.26 -3.03
CA LYS A 25 -3.65 -14.19 -4.00
C LYS A 25 -2.32 -13.64 -4.57
N THR A 26 -1.83 -12.50 -4.09
CA THR A 26 -0.53 -11.97 -4.53
C THR A 26 0.62 -12.78 -3.92
N PRO A 27 1.64 -13.16 -4.72
CA PRO A 27 2.81 -13.85 -4.21
C PRO A 27 3.43 -13.11 -3.02
N VAL A 28 3.78 -13.85 -1.96
CA VAL A 28 4.38 -13.29 -0.74
C VAL A 28 5.66 -12.51 -1.07
N ALA A 29 6.49 -13.03 -1.98
CA ALA A 29 7.70 -12.35 -2.44
C ALA A 29 7.41 -10.93 -2.95
N ARG A 30 6.37 -10.75 -3.78
CA ARG A 30 6.02 -9.42 -4.31
C ARG A 30 5.57 -8.45 -3.22
N ARG A 31 4.86 -8.95 -2.21
CA ARG A 31 4.44 -8.15 -1.04
C ARG A 31 5.64 -7.75 -0.18
N LEU A 32 6.56 -8.68 0.07
CA LEU A 32 7.80 -8.42 0.79
C LEU A 32 8.70 -7.43 0.05
N THR A 33 8.82 -7.54 -1.28
CA THR A 33 9.58 -6.56 -2.08
C THR A 33 9.01 -5.15 -1.93
N LYS A 34 7.68 -4.97 -2.00
CA LYS A 34 7.05 -3.65 -1.77
C LYS A 34 7.40 -3.11 -0.38
N MET A 35 7.31 -3.96 0.65
CA MET A 35 7.66 -3.62 2.03
C MET A 35 9.11 -3.16 2.14
N VAL A 36 10.06 -3.98 1.69
CA VAL A 36 11.50 -3.71 1.77
C VAL A 36 11.86 -2.44 1.00
N VAL A 37 11.29 -2.23 -0.19
CA VAL A 37 11.54 -1.02 -0.99
C VAL A 37 10.99 0.21 -0.27
N PHE A 38 9.75 0.17 0.23
CA PHE A 38 9.13 1.31 0.91
C PHE A 38 9.91 1.72 2.18
N PHE A 39 10.27 0.76 3.03
CA PHE A 39 11.04 1.05 4.24
C PHE A 39 12.50 1.39 3.93
N GLY A 40 13.11 0.75 2.94
CA GLY A 40 14.47 1.05 2.50
C GLY A 40 14.62 2.49 2.00
N ILE A 41 13.71 2.93 1.11
CA ILE A 41 13.69 4.33 0.65
C ILE A 41 13.42 5.28 1.82
N THR A 42 12.47 4.94 2.71
CA THR A 42 12.18 5.76 3.90
C THR A 42 13.40 5.90 4.80
N ALA A 43 14.15 4.82 5.05
CA ALA A 43 15.36 4.84 5.86
C ALA A 43 16.45 5.69 5.22
N LEU A 44 16.71 5.51 3.92
CA LEU A 44 17.69 6.29 3.16
C LEU A 44 17.37 7.78 3.19
N LEU A 45 16.13 8.16 2.85
CA LEU A 45 15.68 9.55 2.93
C LEU A 45 15.78 10.09 4.36
N SER A 46 15.42 9.30 5.36
CA SER A 46 15.49 9.72 6.76
C SER A 46 16.92 9.95 7.24
N ALA A 47 17.89 9.24 6.66
CA ALA A 47 19.32 9.42 6.95
C ALA A 47 19.89 10.67 6.26
N TRP A 48 19.37 11.04 5.09
CA TRP A 48 19.92 12.13 4.27
C TRP A 48 19.24 13.47 4.54
N VAL A 49 17.91 13.47 4.68
CA VAL A 49 17.09 14.69 4.81
C VAL A 49 16.27 14.73 6.09
N GLY A 50 16.49 13.78 7.01
CA GLY A 50 15.84 13.77 8.32
C GLY A 50 14.32 13.64 8.22
N ASN A 51 13.60 14.52 8.91
CA ASN A 51 12.13 14.45 8.99
C ASN A 51 11.42 14.77 7.66
N TRP A 52 12.12 15.36 6.68
CA TRP A 52 11.58 15.58 5.33
C TRP A 52 11.24 14.27 4.60
N ALA A 53 11.79 13.13 5.05
CA ALA A 53 11.38 11.81 4.60
C ALA A 53 9.87 11.54 4.81
N LEU A 54 9.20 12.27 5.71
CA LEU A 54 7.75 12.17 5.89
C LEU A 54 6.95 12.64 4.67
N VAL A 55 7.51 13.53 3.84
CA VAL A 55 6.88 13.92 2.57
C VAL A 55 6.76 12.70 1.64
N TRP A 56 7.80 11.86 1.60
CA TRP A 56 7.75 10.58 0.89
C TRP A 56 6.70 9.63 1.47
N VAL A 57 6.71 9.44 2.80
CA VAL A 57 5.78 8.53 3.49
C VAL A 57 4.32 8.93 3.25
N LEU A 58 4.00 10.19 3.51
CA LEU A 58 2.64 10.73 3.36
C LEU A 58 2.24 10.84 1.89
N GLY A 59 3.18 11.22 1.01
CA GLY A 59 2.97 11.30 -0.43
C GLY A 59 2.63 9.93 -1.03
N MET A 60 3.38 8.88 -0.66
CA MET A 60 3.11 7.52 -1.12
C MET A 60 1.78 6.98 -0.58
N MET A 61 1.43 7.28 0.68
CA MET A 61 0.13 6.89 1.23
C MET A 61 -1.01 7.60 0.49
N GLY A 62 -0.92 8.91 0.29
CA GLY A 62 -1.91 9.69 -0.46
C GLY A 62 -2.05 9.21 -1.90
N ALA A 63 -0.94 8.96 -2.60
CA ALA A 63 -0.94 8.43 -3.96
C ALA A 63 -1.56 7.02 -4.01
N SER A 64 -1.23 6.14 -3.07
CA SER A 64 -1.78 4.78 -3.01
C SER A 64 -3.28 4.78 -2.75
N LEU A 65 -3.76 5.63 -1.82
CA LEU A 65 -5.19 5.79 -1.54
C LEU A 65 -5.94 6.42 -2.72
N GLY A 66 -5.38 7.44 -3.36
CA GLY A 66 -5.98 8.07 -4.53
C GLY A 66 -6.10 7.10 -5.71
N PHE A 67 -5.03 6.34 -5.96
CA PHE A 67 -5.04 5.25 -6.95
C PHE A 67 -6.08 4.19 -6.59
N HIS A 68 -6.08 3.69 -5.35
CA HIS A 68 -7.04 2.68 -4.88
C HIS A 68 -8.49 3.13 -5.04
N PHE A 69 -8.80 4.36 -4.60
CA PHE A 69 -10.14 4.93 -4.71
C PHE A 69 -10.59 5.04 -6.16
N THR A 70 -9.75 5.64 -7.00
CA THR A 70 -10.03 5.82 -8.42
C THR A 70 -10.19 4.47 -9.12
N TRP A 71 -9.30 3.53 -8.83
CA TRP A 71 -9.28 2.22 -9.44
C TRP A 71 -10.53 1.39 -9.08
N CYS A 72 -10.90 1.36 -7.80
CA CYS A 72 -12.13 0.72 -7.33
C CYS A 72 -13.38 1.34 -7.96
N ARG A 73 -13.44 2.69 -8.02
CA ARG A 73 -14.58 3.41 -8.60
C ARG A 73 -14.74 3.12 -10.09
N LEU A 74 -13.65 3.17 -10.86
CA LEU A 74 -13.65 2.89 -12.29
C LEU A 74 -14.06 1.44 -12.60
N ASN A 75 -13.75 0.50 -11.70
CA ASN A 75 -14.08 -0.91 -11.89
C ASN A 75 -15.36 -1.35 -11.19
N GLN A 76 -16.09 -0.43 -10.53
CA GLN A 76 -17.32 -0.73 -9.79
C GLN A 76 -17.11 -1.81 -8.70
N ILE A 77 -16.03 -1.63 -7.93
CA ILE A 77 -15.66 -2.51 -6.81
C ILE A 77 -15.68 -1.69 -5.53
N HIS A 78 -16.19 -2.28 -4.44
CA HIS A 78 -16.28 -1.65 -3.15
C HIS A 78 -14.89 -1.33 -2.59
N LEU A 79 -14.72 -0.11 -2.08
CA LEU A 79 -13.44 0.47 -1.66
C LEU A 79 -12.76 -0.32 -0.52
N LEU A 80 -13.55 -0.90 0.38
CA LEU A 80 -13.03 -1.53 1.60
C LEU A 80 -13.18 -3.04 1.64
N SER A 81 -14.03 -3.64 0.82
CA SER A 81 -14.31 -5.09 0.90
C SER A 81 -13.94 -5.85 -0.37
N ALA A 82 -13.54 -5.13 -1.43
CA ALA A 82 -13.31 -5.69 -2.75
C ALA A 82 -14.54 -6.38 -3.38
N GLU A 83 -15.75 -6.13 -2.88
CA GLU A 83 -16.99 -6.71 -3.43
C GLU A 83 -17.47 -5.96 -4.69
N PRO A 84 -18.00 -6.64 -5.71
CA PRO A 84 -18.10 -8.10 -5.84
C PRO A 84 -16.74 -8.75 -6.13
N LYS A 85 -16.39 -9.78 -5.35
CA LYS A 85 -15.06 -10.45 -5.43
C LYS A 85 -14.76 -11.04 -6.80
N GLU A 86 -15.77 -11.53 -7.51
CA GLU A 86 -15.61 -12.15 -8.82
C GLU A 86 -15.05 -11.16 -9.84
N ARG A 87 -15.55 -9.91 -9.77
CA ARG A 87 -15.08 -8.83 -10.64
C ARG A 87 -13.64 -8.47 -10.27
N TYR A 88 -13.35 -8.38 -8.98
CA TYR A 88 -12.00 -8.08 -8.51
C TYR A 88 -10.99 -9.13 -8.94
N TYR A 89 -11.32 -10.42 -8.80
CA TYR A 89 -10.42 -11.51 -9.17
C TYR A 89 -10.20 -11.55 -10.68
N ARG A 90 -11.26 -11.37 -11.48
CA ARG A 90 -11.14 -11.27 -12.94
C ARG A 90 -10.21 -10.13 -13.36
N LEU A 91 -10.37 -8.95 -12.75
CA LEU A 91 -9.51 -7.79 -13.00
C LEU A 91 -8.04 -8.06 -12.66
N ARG A 92 -7.79 -8.81 -11.58
CA ARG A 92 -6.45 -9.19 -11.13
C ARG A 92 -5.86 -10.38 -11.89
N GLY A 93 -6.62 -11.00 -12.80
CA GLY A 93 -6.23 -12.22 -13.50
C GLY A 93 -6.13 -13.42 -12.56
N TRP A 94 -6.86 -13.40 -11.44
CA TRP A 94 -6.92 -14.48 -10.49
C TRP A 94 -8.05 -15.44 -10.83
N SER A 95 -7.84 -16.73 -10.55
CA SER A 95 -8.93 -17.69 -10.56
C SER A 95 -10.00 -17.27 -9.54
N LEU A 96 -11.24 -17.69 -9.74
CA LEU A 96 -12.26 -17.63 -8.69
C LEU A 96 -11.80 -18.52 -7.52
#